data_AF-A0A8T4KDW2-F1
#
_entry.id   AF-A0A8T4KDW2-F1
#
_cell.length_a   1.000
_cell.length_b   1.000
_cell.length_c   1.000
_cell.angle_alpha   90.00
_cell.angle_beta   90.00
_cell.angle_gamma   90.00
#
_symmetry.space_group_name_H-M   'P 1'
#
loop_
_entity.id
_entity.type
_entity.pdbx_description
1 polymer ?
#
loop_
_entity_poly.entity_id
_entity_poly.type
_entity_poly.pdbx_seq_one_letter_code
_entity_poly.pdbx_strand_id
1 'polypeptide(L)'
;MFIKIPAGTCPQRKATAARNGGTGTAGGRQIITGHIDFLQIRNGSVHILDYKPNASKERPIGQLTVYALALSRLTGLRLFDFKCAWFDDKNYYEFFPLHVVYKRHKIKITKDQTRLNQIKIGSEELQGQNLNGRQ
;
A
#
# COMPACT_ATOMS: atom_id res chain seq x y z
N MET A 1 -11.38 -20.10 5.72
CA MET A 1 -10.56 -20.50 4.54
C MET A 1 -9.08 -20.47 4.91
N PHE A 2 -8.29 -21.51 4.59
CA PHE A 2 -6.85 -21.55 4.91
C PHE A 2 -6.00 -21.04 3.74
N ILE A 3 -5.17 -20.02 3.98
CA ILE A 3 -4.24 -19.48 2.97
C ILE A 3 -2.81 -19.79 3.36
N LYS A 4 -2.05 -20.35 2.42
CA LYS A 4 -0.63 -20.72 2.59
C LYS A 4 0.22 -19.81 1.71
N ILE A 5 0.90 -18.85 2.33
CA ILE A 5 1.75 -17.87 1.65
C ILE A 5 3.20 -18.31 1.83
N PRO A 6 3.92 -18.68 0.76
CA PRO A 6 5.36 -18.84 0.87
C PRO A 6 5.99 -17.47 1.16
N ALA A 7 6.65 -17.28 2.31
CA ALA A 7 7.42 -16.06 2.53
C ALA A 7 8.49 -15.97 1.43
N GLY A 8 8.51 -14.84 0.73
CA GLY A 8 9.60 -14.54 -0.17
C GLY A 8 10.88 -14.52 0.64
N THR A 9 11.87 -15.33 0.27
CA THR A 9 13.21 -15.16 0.79
C THR A 9 13.66 -13.78 0.35
N CYS A 10 13.74 -12.82 1.28
CA CYS A 10 14.53 -11.63 1.07
C CYS A 10 15.93 -12.13 0.65
N PRO A 11 16.48 -11.71 -0.50
CA PRO A 11 17.86 -12.03 -0.81
C PRO A 11 18.70 -11.40 0.29
N GLN A 12 19.21 -12.22 1.21
CA GLN A 12 20.16 -11.80 2.22
C GLN A 12 21.28 -11.08 1.47
N ARG A 13 21.39 -9.75 1.64
CA ARG A 13 22.59 -9.01 1.26
C ARG A 13 23.76 -9.79 1.86
N LYS A 14 24.66 -10.31 1.01
CA LYS A 14 25.87 -11.00 1.46
C LYS A 14 26.66 -10.07 2.36
N ALA A 15 26.48 -10.18 3.67
CA ALA A 15 27.37 -9.60 4.66
C ALA A 15 28.48 -10.63 4.90
N THR A 16 29.63 -10.40 4.29
CA THR A 16 30.89 -11.03 4.68
C THR A 16 31.24 -10.58 6.10
N ALA A 17 31.07 -11.45 7.10
CA ALA A 17 31.81 -11.38 8.36
C ALA A 17 31.74 -12.73 9.08
N ALA A 18 32.90 -13.35 9.23
CA ALA A 18 33.11 -14.56 10.01
C ALA A 18 32.78 -14.33 11.51
N ARG A 19 32.12 -15.30 12.16
CA ARG A 19 32.37 -15.69 13.56
C ARG A 19 31.68 -17.02 13.88
N ASN A 20 32.36 -17.77 14.75
CA ASN A 20 32.24 -19.19 15.06
C ASN A 20 30.91 -19.66 15.66
N GLY A 21 30.54 -20.90 15.33
CA GLY A 21 29.86 -21.84 16.23
C GLY A 21 28.36 -21.66 16.46
N GLY A 22 27.54 -22.44 15.77
CA GLY A 22 26.11 -22.62 16.11
C GLY A 22 25.26 -23.15 14.96
N THR A 23 25.09 -24.47 14.91
CA THR A 23 24.04 -25.25 14.20
C THR A 23 23.32 -24.59 13.03
N GLY A 24 23.67 -25.00 11.81
CA GLY A 24 22.91 -24.68 10.61
C GLY A 24 21.54 -25.37 10.61
N THR A 25 20.50 -24.63 10.99
CA THR A 25 19.12 -24.99 10.66
C THR A 25 18.87 -24.59 9.21
N ALA A 26 18.53 -25.57 8.38
CA ALA A 26 18.25 -25.43 6.96
C ALA A 26 17.40 -24.17 6.65
N GLY A 27 17.75 -23.47 5.56
CA GLY A 27 17.00 -22.34 5.00
C GLY A 27 15.63 -22.74 4.45
N GLY A 28 14.76 -23.24 5.33
CA GLY A 28 13.39 -23.57 5.04
C GLY A 28 12.62 -22.30 4.73
N ARG A 29 11.96 -22.29 3.57
CA ARG A 29 11.03 -21.23 3.19
C ARG A 29 9.96 -21.12 4.27
N GLN A 30 10.03 -20.11 5.12
CA GLN A 30 9.01 -19.91 6.15
C GLN A 30 7.67 -19.70 5.45
N ILE A 31 6.70 -20.53 5.81
CA ILE A 31 5.37 -20.47 5.22
C ILE A 31 4.49 -19.72 6.20
N ILE A 32 3.97 -18.57 5.78
CA ILE A 32 2.99 -17.82 6.54
C ILE A 32 1.63 -18.42 6.22
N THR A 33 0.99 -19.01 7.21
CA THR A 33 -0.38 -19.52 7.11
C THR A 33 -1.34 -18.66 7.92
N GLY A 34 -2.57 -18.52 7.45
CA GLY A 34 -3.64 -17.87 8.22
C GLY A 34 -5.01 -18.38 7.83
N HIS A 35 -5.95 -18.22 8.76
CA HIS A 35 -7.37 -18.45 8.53
C HIS A 35 -8.05 -17.12 8.23
N ILE A 36 -8.87 -17.09 7.20
CA ILE A 36 -9.82 -16.00 6.96
C ILE A 36 -11.19 -16.47 7.43
N ASP A 37 -11.85 -15.66 8.27
CA ASP A 37 -13.18 -15.95 8.79
C ASP A 37 -14.23 -15.90 7.68
N PHE A 38 -14.40 -14.74 7.06
CA PHE A 38 -15.39 -14.56 6.00
C PHE A 38 -14.80 -13.90 4.76
N LEU A 39 -15.22 -14.42 3.61
CA LEU A 39 -14.91 -13.86 2.30
C LEU A 39 -16.23 -13.69 1.55
N GLN A 40 -16.54 -12.46 1.13
CA GLN A 40 -17.78 -12.14 0.44
C GLN A 40 -17.49 -11.38 -0.85
N ILE A 41 -18.32 -11.55 -1.86
CA ILE A 41 -18.28 -10.75 -3.09
C ILE A 41 -19.51 -9.84 -3.06
N ARG A 42 -19.29 -8.52 -3.03
CA ARG A 42 -20.36 -7.51 -3.02
C ARG A 42 -20.00 -6.40 -3.99
N ASN A 43 -20.94 -6.03 -4.86
CA ASN A 43 -20.77 -4.96 -5.86
C ASN A 43 -19.50 -5.08 -6.71
N GLY A 44 -19.11 -6.31 -7.06
CA GLY A 44 -17.90 -6.57 -7.85
C GLY A 44 -16.59 -6.47 -7.07
N SER A 45 -16.62 -6.24 -5.76
CA SER A 45 -15.43 -6.21 -4.90
C SER A 45 -15.42 -7.35 -3.88
N VAL A 46 -14.23 -7.88 -3.61
CA VAL A 46 -14.01 -8.93 -2.63
C VAL A 46 -13.84 -8.30 -1.24
N HIS A 47 -14.74 -8.63 -0.33
CA HIS A 47 -14.75 -8.19 1.05
C HIS A 47 -14.17 -9.30 1.92
N ILE A 48 -13.06 -9.00 2.59
CA ILE A 48 -12.41 -9.87 3.57
C ILE A 48 -12.87 -9.36 4.94
N LEU A 49 -13.58 -10.18 5.71
CA LEU A 49 -14.05 -9.83 7.04
C LEU A 49 -13.40 -10.73 8.09
N ASP A 50 -12.91 -10.10 9.15
CA ASP A 50 -12.30 -10.73 10.33
C ASP A 50 -13.14 -10.35 11.56
N TYR A 51 -13.64 -11.34 12.30
CA TYR A 51 -14.42 -11.07 13.51
C TYR A 51 -13.48 -10.88 14.69
N LYS A 52 -13.60 -9.73 15.35
CA LYS A 52 -12.74 -9.39 16.48
C LYS A 52 -13.60 -8.85 17.62
N PRO A 53 -13.67 -9.54 18.78
CA PRO A 53 -14.38 -9.02 19.93
C PRO A 53 -13.68 -7.75 20.42
N ASN A 54 -14.43 -6.65 20.60
CA ASN A 54 -13.92 -5.30 20.86
C ASN A 54 -13.17 -4.64 19.69
N ALA A 55 -13.78 -4.61 18.50
CA ALA A 55 -13.22 -3.98 17.30
C ALA A 55 -12.80 -2.49 17.46
N SER A 56 -13.28 -1.81 18.51
CA SER A 56 -12.89 -0.42 18.80
C SER A 56 -11.48 -0.25 19.37
N LYS A 57 -10.90 -1.28 20.02
CA LYS A 57 -9.58 -1.17 20.67
C LYS A 57 -8.43 -1.63 19.78
N GLU A 58 -8.62 -2.66 18.97
CA GLU A 58 -7.57 -3.23 18.14
C GLU A 58 -7.82 -2.98 16.65
N ARG A 59 -6.75 -2.63 15.92
CA ARG A 59 -6.80 -2.37 14.48
C ARG A 59 -5.97 -3.44 13.73
N PRO A 60 -6.58 -4.55 13.28
CA PRO A 60 -5.87 -5.65 12.60
C PRO A 60 -5.50 -5.33 11.14
N ILE A 61 -5.05 -4.10 10.87
CA ILE A 61 -4.77 -3.59 9.52
C ILE A 61 -3.68 -4.43 8.85
N GLY A 62 -2.62 -4.77 9.57
CA GLY A 62 -1.49 -5.53 9.02
C GLY A 62 -1.90 -6.94 8.57
N GLN A 63 -2.61 -7.68 9.43
CA GLN A 63 -3.06 -9.04 9.13
C GLN A 63 -4.02 -9.07 7.93
N LEU A 64 -5.02 -8.20 7.94
CA LEU A 64 -5.97 -8.08 6.84
C LEU A 64 -5.27 -7.67 5.52
N THR A 65 -4.27 -6.79 5.58
CA THR A 65 -3.48 -6.43 4.40
C THR A 65 -2.69 -7.62 3.85
N VAL A 66 -2.10 -8.45 4.72
CA VAL A 66 -1.41 -9.67 4.28
C VAL A 66 -2.38 -10.63 3.59
N TYR A 67 -3.61 -10.78 4.10
CA TYR A 67 -4.63 -11.60 3.44
C TYR A 67 -5.03 -11.06 2.07
N ALA A 68 -5.24 -9.75 1.94
CA ALA A 68 -5.54 -9.13 0.66
C ALA A 68 -4.40 -9.33 -0.35
N LEU A 69 -3.15 -9.17 0.07
CA LEU A 69 -1.98 -9.42 -0.77
C LEU A 69 -1.86 -10.88 -1.20
N ALA A 70 -2.14 -11.80 -0.28
CA ALA A 70 -2.13 -13.23 -0.55
C ALA A 70 -3.20 -13.61 -1.58
N LEU A 71 -4.43 -13.13 -1.37
CA LEU A 71 -5.54 -13.37 -2.29
C LEU A 71 -5.27 -12.74 -3.65
N SER A 72 -4.72 -11.52 -3.72
CA SER A 72 -4.31 -10.89 -4.97
C SER A 72 -3.29 -11.75 -5.74
N ARG A 73 -2.37 -12.42 -5.04
CA ARG A 73 -1.42 -13.35 -5.67
C ARG A 73 -2.04 -14.68 -6.10
N LEU A 74 -3.01 -15.18 -5.34
CA LEU A 74 -3.68 -16.45 -5.65
C LEU A 74 -4.70 -16.32 -6.78
N THR A 75 -5.49 -15.24 -6.79
CA THR A 75 -6.57 -15.02 -7.76
C THR A 75 -6.14 -14.19 -8.96
N GLY A 76 -5.02 -13.47 -8.86
CA GLY A 76 -4.58 -12.51 -9.88
C GLY A 76 -5.36 -11.19 -9.89
N LEU A 77 -6.30 -11.00 -8.95
CA LEU A 77 -7.06 -9.76 -8.82
C LEU A 77 -6.18 -8.62 -8.31
N ARG A 78 -6.49 -7.38 -8.70
CA ARG A 78 -5.75 -6.21 -8.24
C ARG A 78 -6.20 -5.84 -6.83
N LEU A 79 -5.29 -5.28 -6.02
CA LEU A 79 -5.58 -4.76 -4.67
C LEU A 79 -6.72 -3.71 -4.64
N PHE A 80 -7.02 -3.09 -5.78
CA PHE A 80 -8.13 -2.16 -5.94
C PHE A 80 -9.50 -2.82 -5.74
N ASP A 81 -9.63 -4.10 -6.13
CA ASP A 81 -10.89 -4.84 -6.08
C ASP A 81 -11.16 -5.46 -4.69
N PHE A 82 -10.24 -5.25 -3.73
CA PHE A 82 -10.33 -5.78 -2.37
C PHE A 82 -10.73 -4.70 -1.37
N LYS A 83 -11.61 -5.09 -0.45
CA LYS A 83 -12.01 -4.33 0.72
C LYS A 83 -11.78 -5.20 1.94
N CYS A 84 -11.12 -4.64 2.94
CA CYS A 84 -10.85 -5.33 4.19
C CYS A 84 -11.69 -4.70 5.28
N ALA A 85 -12.36 -5.51 6.08
CA ALA A 85 -13.15 -5.04 7.19
C ALA A 85 -12.89 -5.88 8.43
N TRP A 86 -12.98 -5.25 9.59
CA TRP A 86 -13.10 -5.95 10.86
C TRP A 86 -14.33 -5.44 11.58
N PHE A 87 -15.03 -6.36 12.21
CA PHE A 87 -16.31 -6.05 12.82
C PHE A 87 -16.48 -6.77 14.16
N ASP A 88 -17.37 -6.18 14.94
CA ASP A 88 -17.84 -6.65 16.23
C ASP A 88 -19.37 -6.52 16.24
N ASP A 89 -20.01 -6.87 17.36
CA ASP A 89 -21.47 -6.87 17.46
C ASP A 89 -22.11 -5.49 17.23
N LYS A 90 -21.37 -4.42 17.51
CA LYS A 90 -21.85 -3.02 17.45
C LYS A 90 -21.17 -2.16 16.39
N ASN A 91 -19.98 -2.54 15.96
CA ASN A 91 -19.11 -1.67 15.16
C ASN A 91 -18.60 -2.41 13.92
N TYR A 92 -18.61 -1.71 12.79
CA TYR A 92 -18.08 -2.19 11.52
C TYR A 92 -17.08 -1.17 10.98
N TYR A 93 -15.86 -1.62 10.73
CA TYR A 93 -14.80 -0.77 10.18
C TYR A 93 -14.30 -1.37 8.87
N GLU A 94 -14.24 -0.55 7.83
CA GLU A 94 -13.75 -0.92 6.51
C GLU A 94 -12.53 -0.08 6.13
N PHE A 95 -11.59 -0.70 5.44
CA PHE A 95 -10.46 -0.01 4.84
C PHE A 95 -10.06 -0.62 3.50
N PHE A 96 -9.40 0.20 2.69
CA PHE A 96 -8.82 -0.23 1.42
C PHE A 96 -7.34 -0.59 1.62
N PRO A 97 -6.93 -1.85 1.35
CA PRO A 97 -5.54 -2.28 1.51
C PRO A 97 -4.59 -1.50 0.60
N LEU A 98 -5.09 -0.97 -0.54
CA LEU A 98 -4.32 -0.11 -1.44
C LEU A 98 -3.67 1.09 -0.73
N HIS A 99 -4.41 1.78 0.14
CA HIS A 99 -3.91 2.96 0.85
C HIS A 99 -2.84 2.62 1.90
N VAL A 100 -2.87 1.39 2.43
CA VAL A 100 -1.91 0.92 3.44
C VAL A 100 -0.58 0.55 2.77
N VAL A 101 -0.65 -0.10 1.60
CA VAL A 101 0.54 -0.55 0.86
C VAL A 101 1.22 0.61 0.14
N TYR A 102 0.45 1.48 -0.53
CA TYR A 102 1.01 2.59 -1.28
C TYR A 102 1.02 3.87 -0.44
N LYS A 103 2.10 4.09 0.33
CA LYS A 103 2.38 5.43 0.84
C LYS A 103 2.71 6.34 -0.35
N ARG A 104 1.79 7.23 -0.71
CA ARG A 104 2.08 8.33 -1.65
C ARG A 104 3.24 9.13 -1.07
N HIS A 105 4.41 9.05 -1.72
CA HIS A 105 5.46 10.04 -1.50
C HIS A 105 4.85 11.41 -1.81
N LYS A 106 4.65 12.23 -0.78
CA LYS A 106 4.32 13.64 -0.99
C LYS A 106 5.55 14.26 -1.64
N ILE A 107 5.52 14.44 -2.95
CA ILE A 107 6.49 15.31 -3.61
C ILE A 107 6.30 16.67 -2.95
N LYS A 108 7.27 17.10 -2.14
CA LYS A 108 7.30 18.46 -1.63
C LYS A 108 7.59 19.34 -2.84
N ILE A 109 6.56 19.93 -3.43
CA ILE A 109 6.79 21.05 -4.36
C ILE A 109 7.36 22.17 -3.50
N THR A 110 8.68 22.36 -3.57
CA THR A 110 9.36 23.50 -2.96
C THR A 110 8.79 24.78 -3.60
N LYS A 111 8.49 25.79 -2.78
CA LYS A 111 7.87 27.08 -3.18
C LYS A 111 8.61 27.82 -4.32
N ASP A 112 9.82 27.41 -4.65
CA ASP A 112 10.63 27.99 -5.73
C ASP A 112 10.00 27.80 -7.12
N GLN A 113 9.29 26.70 -7.37
CA GLN A 113 8.61 26.49 -8.66
C GLN A 113 7.47 27.49 -8.90
N THR A 114 6.80 27.94 -7.83
CA THR A 114 5.72 28.93 -7.92
C THR A 114 6.26 30.31 -8.29
N ARG A 115 7.47 30.68 -7.83
CA ARG A 115 8.13 31.95 -8.20
C ARG A 115 8.64 31.95 -9.64
N LEU A 116 9.22 30.85 -10.12
CA LEU A 116 9.70 30.75 -11.51
C LEU A 116 8.55 30.82 -12.53
N ASN A 117 7.37 30.27 -12.20
CA ASN A 117 6.20 30.36 -13.07
C ASN A 117 5.61 31.79 -13.12
N GLN A 118 5.65 32.55 -12.03
CA GLN A 118 5.22 33.95 -12.01
C GLN A 118 6.14 34.84 -12.85
N ILE A 119 7.46 34.61 -12.81
CA ILE A 119 8.43 35.37 -13.62
C ILE A 119 8.24 35.10 -15.12
N LYS A 120 7.94 33.85 -15.53
CA LYS A 120 7.67 33.51 -16.94
C LYS A 120 6.43 34.20 -17.49
N ILE A 121 5.36 34.29 -16.72
CA ILE A 121 4.11 34.94 -17.15
C ILE A 121 4.33 36.44 -17.37
N GLY A 122 5.11 37.10 -16.51
CA GLY A 122 5.42 38.54 -16.66
C GLY A 122 6.34 38.87 -17.85
N SER A 123 7.18 37.93 -18.31
CA SER A 123 8.04 38.15 -19.47
C SER A 123 7.33 38.06 -20.83
N GLU A 124 6.21 37.34 -20.91
CA GLU A 124 5.44 37.20 -22.16
C GLU A 124 4.51 38.40 -22.40
N GLU A 125 3.97 39.04 -21.35
CA GLU A 125 3.12 40.24 -21.48
C GLU A 125 3.87 41.47 -22.03
N LEU A 126 5.17 41.59 -21.79
CA LEU A 126 5.99 42.73 -22.25
C LEU A 126 6.39 42.64 -23.74
N GLN A 127 6.24 41.48 -24.38
CA GLN A 127 6.56 41.31 -25.80
C GLN A 127 5.35 41.55 -26.72
N GLY A 128 4.12 41.51 -26.18
CA GLY A 128 2.89 41.71 -26.95
C GLY A 128 2.49 43.17 -27.21
N GLN A 129 3.14 44.15 -26.56
CA GLN A 129 2.74 45.56 -26.63
C GLN A 129 3.52 46.41 -27.65
N ASN A 130 4.57 45.87 -28.29
CA ASN A 130 5.46 46.65 -29.17
C ASN A 130 5.13 46.59 -30.68
N LEU A 131 3.98 46.02 -31.08
CA LEU A 131 3.64 45.88 -32.51
C LEU A 131 2.52 46.82 -33.02
N ASN A 132 1.95 47.69 -32.18
CA ASN A 132 0.82 48.56 -32.56
C ASN A 132 1.17 50.05 -32.76
N GLY A 133 2.46 50.39 -32.93
CA GLY A 133 2.91 51.80 -32.94
C GLY A 133 3.66 52.27 -34.19
N ARG A 134 3.36 51.73 -35.38
CA ARG A 134 4.01 52.16 -36.63
C ARG A 134 3.02 52.33 -37.77
N GLN A 135 2.29 53.44 -37.77
CA GLN A 135 1.70 54.08 -38.96
C GLN A 135 1.85 55.58 -38.81
#